data_AF-A0A2V6F0P9-F1
#
_entry.id   AF-A0A2V6F0P9-F1
#
_cell.length_a   1.000
_cell.length_b   1.000
_cell.length_c   1.000
_cell.angle_alpha   90.00
_cell.angle_beta   90.00
_cell.angle_gamma   90.00
#
_symmetry.space_group_name_H-M   'P 1'
#
loop_
_entity.id
_entity.type
_entity.pdbx_description
1 polymer ?
#
loop_
_entity_poly.entity_id
_entity_poly.type
_entity_poly.pdbx_seq_one_letter_code
_entity_poly.pdbx_strand_id
1 'polypeptide(L)'
;LRVEVDVKLALGQFSLEEAAKYLEQKVPMDTQTARQEAIAFSTGPGQALTYQIGKLQIMQLLAEARLKEGEKFNLCAFHDFVWKNGNVPIALQRWEYLGASDDLPRVSGR
;
A
#
# COMPACT_ATOMS: atom_id res chain seq x y z
N LEU A 1 0.45 -0.60 12.53
CA LEU A 1 0.55 -2.00 13.00
C LEU A 1 1.22 -2.92 11.98
N ARG A 2 0.59 -3.33 10.87
CA ARG A 2 1.24 -4.21 9.87
C ARG A 2 2.57 -3.66 9.34
N VAL A 3 2.58 -2.39 8.93
CA VAL A 3 3.79 -1.68 8.48
C VAL A 3 4.89 -1.69 9.54
N GLU A 4 4.54 -1.43 10.81
CA GLU A 4 5.53 -1.36 11.89
C GLU A 4 6.16 -2.73 12.16
N VAL A 5 5.34 -3.79 12.19
CA VAL A 5 5.83 -5.15 12.46
C VAL A 5 6.69 -5.66 11.31
N ASP A 6 6.25 -5.45 10.08
CA ASP A 6 6.99 -5.80 8.85
C ASP A 6 8.35 -5.10 8.80
N VAL A 7 8.39 -3.78 8.99
CA VAL A 7 9.65 -3.01 9.01
C VAL A 7 10.56 -3.45 10.16
N LYS A 8 10.03 -3.64 11.37
CA LYS A 8 10.85 -4.04 12.52
C LYS A 8 11.40 -5.46 12.39
N LEU A 9 10.63 -6.40 11.84
CA LEU A 9 11.11 -7.74 11.52
C LEU A 9 12.19 -7.69 10.44
N ALA A 10 11.97 -6.94 9.36
CA ALA A 10 12.93 -6.79 8.26
C ALA A 10 14.26 -6.17 8.71
N LEU A 11 14.22 -5.23 9.67
CA LEU A 11 15.40 -4.60 10.25
C LEU A 11 16.03 -5.40 11.40
N GLY A 12 15.48 -6.58 11.75
CA GLY A 12 15.94 -7.40 12.87
C GLY A 12 15.74 -6.75 14.25
N GLN A 13 14.86 -5.74 14.35
CA GLN A 13 14.54 -5.04 15.59
C GLN A 13 13.53 -5.80 16.45
N PHE A 14 12.75 -6.69 15.83
CA PHE A 14 11.87 -7.64 16.51
C PHE A 14 12.30 -9.06 16.18
N SER A 15 12.28 -9.92 17.20
CA SER A 15 12.13 -11.37 17.02
C SER A 15 10.69 -11.73 16.63
N LEU A 16 10.48 -12.95 16.13
CA LEU A 16 9.14 -13.45 15.81
C LEU A 16 8.18 -13.42 17.01
N GLU A 17 8.66 -13.78 18.20
CA GLU A 17 7.83 -13.81 19.40
C GLU A 17 7.47 -12.39 19.86
N GLU A 18 8.39 -11.43 19.77
CA GLU A 18 8.11 -10.02 20.08
C GLU A 18 7.11 -9.41 19.10
N ALA A 19 7.24 -9.74 17.81
CA ALA A 19 6.28 -9.33 16.78
C ALA A 19 4.88 -9.90 17.04
N ALA A 20 4.78 -11.19 17.36
CA ALA A 20 3.51 -11.85 17.68
C ALA A 20 2.87 -11.23 18.93
N LYS A 21 3.64 -11.05 20.00
CA LYS A 21 3.17 -10.40 21.24
C LYS A 21 2.73 -8.96 20.99
N TYR A 22 3.44 -8.22 20.15
CA TYR A 22 3.06 -6.86 19.78
C TYR A 22 1.71 -6.84 19.04
N LEU A 23 1.49 -7.78 18.11
CA LEU A 23 0.23 -7.90 17.37
C LEU A 23 -0.94 -8.25 18.30
N GLU A 24 -0.78 -9.23 19.19
CA GLU A 24 -1.77 -9.64 20.19
C GLU A 24 -2.17 -8.51 21.16
N GLN A 25 -1.21 -7.67 21.55
CA GLN A 25 -1.47 -6.57 22.48
C GLN A 25 -2.15 -5.36 21.80
N LYS A 26 -1.85 -5.12 20.52
CA LYS A 26 -2.32 -3.94 19.78
C LYS A 26 -3.60 -4.19 19.00
N VAL A 27 -3.92 -5.45 18.72
CA VAL A 27 -5.13 -5.90 18.03
C VAL A 27 -5.75 -6.99 18.88
N PRO A 28 -7.07 -7.02 19.09
CA PRO A 28 -7.74 -8.11 19.80
C PRO A 28 -7.75 -9.38 18.92
N MET A 29 -6.57 -9.96 18.69
CA MET A 29 -6.35 -11.22 17.99
C MET A 29 -5.80 -12.26 18.97
N ASP A 30 -6.14 -13.52 18.75
CA ASP A 30 -5.61 -14.61 19.57
C ASP A 30 -4.13 -14.89 19.29
N THR A 31 -3.48 -15.55 20.24
CA THR A 31 -2.04 -15.84 20.21
C THR A 31 -1.62 -16.64 18.97
N GLN A 32 -2.45 -17.57 18.49
CA GLN A 32 -2.12 -18.41 17.33
C GLN A 32 -2.15 -17.57 16.04
N THR A 33 -3.20 -16.76 15.86
CA THR A 33 -3.31 -15.83 14.73
C THR A 33 -2.16 -14.82 14.73
N ALA A 34 -1.81 -14.26 15.89
CA ALA A 34 -0.71 -13.30 16.01
C ALA A 34 0.64 -13.90 15.60
N ARG A 35 0.91 -15.15 16.00
CA ARG A 35 2.11 -15.88 15.59
C ARG A 35 2.14 -16.14 14.08
N GLN A 36 1.02 -16.53 13.49
CA GLN A 36 0.93 -16.77 12.05
C GLN A 36 1.16 -15.51 11.24
N GLU A 37 0.57 -14.37 11.63
CA GLU A 37 0.80 -13.07 10.98
C GLU A 37 2.28 -12.64 11.11
N ALA A 38 2.90 -12.80 12.28
CA ALA A 38 4.32 -12.50 12.46
C ALA A 38 5.24 -13.36 11.56
N ILE A 39 4.93 -14.66 11.41
CA ILE A 39 5.63 -15.55 10.47
C ILE A 39 5.39 -15.09 9.03
N ALA A 40 4.16 -14.76 8.65
CA ALA A 40 3.86 -14.31 7.31
C ALA A 40 4.69 -13.05 6.96
N PHE A 41 4.74 -12.06 7.86
CA PHE A 41 5.52 -10.84 7.64
C PHE A 41 7.03 -11.08 7.58
N SER A 42 7.56 -12.10 8.25
CA SER A 42 9.00 -12.40 8.18
C SER A 42 9.43 -13.07 6.88
N THR A 43 8.52 -13.74 6.16
CA THR A 43 8.85 -14.46 4.92
C THR A 43 8.99 -13.56 3.70
N GLY A 44 8.35 -12.40 3.71
CA GLY A 44 8.38 -11.43 2.61
C GLY A 44 8.49 -10.00 3.13
N PRO A 45 9.72 -9.51 3.43
CA PRO A 45 9.94 -8.15 3.87
C PRO A 45 9.31 -7.15 2.91
N GLY A 46 8.47 -6.27 3.45
CA GLY A 46 7.78 -5.26 2.66
C GLY A 46 6.52 -5.75 1.95
N GLN A 47 6.05 -6.97 2.21
CA GLN A 47 4.75 -7.40 1.71
C GLN A 47 3.62 -6.69 2.47
N ALA A 48 3.71 -6.60 3.79
CA ALA A 48 2.60 -6.11 4.60
C ALA A 48 2.38 -4.59 4.41
N LEU A 49 3.43 -3.83 4.08
CA LEU A 49 3.33 -2.42 3.74
C LEU A 49 2.54 -2.16 2.45
N THR A 50 2.49 -3.12 1.51
CA THR A 50 1.82 -2.92 0.20
C THR A 50 0.36 -2.54 0.34
N TYR A 51 -0.35 -3.10 1.33
CA TYR A 51 -1.75 -2.75 1.59
C TYR A 51 -1.94 -1.28 1.94
N GLN A 52 -1.06 -0.73 2.79
CA GLN A 52 -1.17 0.66 3.21
C GLN A 52 -0.69 1.60 2.13
N ILE A 53 0.43 1.29 1.47
CA ILE A 53 0.95 2.10 0.37
C ILE A 53 -0.02 2.12 -0.80
N GLY A 54 -0.55 0.97 -1.23
CA GLY A 54 -1.52 0.89 -2.32
C GLY A 54 -2.81 1.66 -2.00
N LYS A 55 -3.34 1.54 -0.78
CA LYS A 55 -4.48 2.34 -0.32
C LYS A 55 -4.18 3.83 -0.41
N LEU A 56 -3.04 4.28 0.13
CA LEU A 56 -2.64 5.69 0.11
C LEU A 56 -2.52 6.21 -1.33
N GLN A 57 -1.91 5.45 -2.23
CA GLN A 57 -1.76 5.83 -3.63
C GLN A 57 -3.11 5.94 -4.35
N ILE A 58 -4.03 5.00 -4.15
CA ILE A 58 -5.38 5.08 -4.74
C ILE A 58 -6.16 6.28 -4.18
N MET A 59 -6.07 6.52 -2.87
CA MET A 59 -6.74 7.67 -2.23
C MET A 59 -6.17 9.00 -2.73
N GLN A 60 -4.85 9.08 -2.92
CA GLN A 60 -4.18 10.26 -3.48
C GLN A 60 -4.63 10.51 -4.92
N LEU A 61 -4.62 9.48 -5.76
CA LEU A 61 -5.10 9.55 -7.14
C LEU A 61 -6.56 10.02 -7.22
N LEU A 62 -7.44 9.47 -6.36
CA LEU A 62 -8.84 9.91 -6.28
C LEU A 62 -8.96 11.40 -5.89
N ALA A 63 -8.19 11.83 -4.88
CA ALA A 63 -8.22 13.21 -4.41
C ALA A 63 -7.74 14.19 -5.50
N GLU A 64 -6.66 13.86 -6.19
CA GLU A 64 -6.12 14.66 -7.28
C GLU A 64 -7.05 14.70 -8.50
N ALA A 65 -7.66 13.57 -8.87
CA ALA A 65 -8.65 13.50 -9.94
C ALA A 65 -9.84 14.42 -9.66
N ARG A 66 -10.39 14.34 -8.43
CA ARG A 66 -11.50 15.20 -8.02
C ARG A 66 -11.12 16.68 -8.03
N LEU A 67 -9.90 17.02 -7.59
CA LEU A 67 -9.41 18.39 -7.59
C LEU A 67 -9.24 18.94 -9.02
N LYS A 68 -8.68 18.12 -9.93
CA LYS A 68 -8.41 18.50 -11.32
C LYS A 68 -9.70 18.67 -12.15
N GLU A 69 -10.68 17.79 -11.96
CA GLU A 69 -11.91 17.78 -12.75
C GLU A 69 -13.03 18.65 -12.16
N GLY A 70 -12.95 18.98 -10.87
CA GLY A 70 -13.92 19.84 -10.18
C GLY A 70 -15.34 19.30 -10.30
N GLU A 71 -16.27 20.14 -10.79
CA GLU A 71 -17.68 19.77 -10.97
C GLU A 71 -17.91 18.69 -12.03
N LYS A 72 -16.94 18.46 -12.93
CA LYS A 72 -17.02 17.41 -13.95
C LYS A 72 -16.61 16.04 -13.44
N PHE A 73 -16.09 15.96 -12.21
CA PHE A 73 -15.63 14.71 -11.62
C PHE A 73 -16.77 13.70 -11.48
N ASN A 74 -16.55 12.47 -11.93
CA ASN A 74 -17.49 11.37 -11.80
C ASN A 74 -16.82 10.16 -11.12
N LEU A 75 -17.29 9.80 -9.93
CA LEU A 75 -16.72 8.69 -9.15
C LEU A 75 -16.85 7.33 -9.83
N CYS A 76 -17.96 7.08 -10.54
CA CYS A 76 -18.15 5.83 -11.27
C CYS A 76 -17.16 5.73 -12.45
N ALA A 77 -16.98 6.81 -13.21
CA ALA A 77 -16.00 6.86 -14.30
C ALA A 77 -14.56 6.67 -13.79
N PHE A 78 -14.25 7.25 -12.64
CA PHE A 78 -12.96 7.04 -11.96
C PHE A 78 -12.74 5.57 -11.59
N HIS A 79 -13.70 4.92 -10.93
CA HIS A 79 -13.58 3.51 -10.58
C HIS A 79 -13.50 2.61 -11.82
N ASP A 80 -14.28 2.90 -12.86
CA ASP A 80 -14.19 2.22 -14.15
C ASP A 80 -12.77 2.28 -14.73
N PHE A 81 -12.14 3.46 -14.69
CA PHE A 81 -10.76 3.63 -15.15
C PHE A 81 -9.78 2.77 -14.33
N VAL A 82 -9.89 2.78 -13.00
CA VAL A 82 -9.01 1.98 -12.13
C VAL A 82 -9.10 0.49 -12.45
N TRP A 83 -10.30 -0.02 -12.75
CA TRP A 83 -10.50 -1.45 -13.02
C TRP A 83 -10.17 -1.87 -14.46
N LYS A 84 -10.49 -1.05 -15.47
CA LYS A 84 -10.33 -1.41 -16.89
C LYS A 84 -8.87 -1.63 -17.30
N ASN A 85 -7.93 -0.95 -16.64
CA ASN A 85 -6.51 -1.04 -16.93
C ASN A 85 -5.82 -2.26 -16.29
N GLY A 86 -6.54 -3.04 -15.46
CA GLY A 86 -6.01 -4.20 -14.76
C GLY A 86 -5.05 -3.86 -13.60
N ASN A 87 -4.36 -4.88 -13.10
CA ASN A 87 -3.46 -4.77 -11.94
C ASN A 87 -2.08 -4.20 -12.33
N VAL A 88 -2.06 -2.97 -12.80
CA VAL A 88 -0.82 -2.22 -13.09
C VAL A 88 -0.42 -1.34 -11.90
N PRO A 89 0.87 -0.99 -11.74
CA PRO A 89 1.32 -0.05 -10.71
C PRO A 89 0.47 1.22 -10.68
N ILE A 90 0.03 1.64 -9.48
CA ILE A 90 -0.81 2.84 -9.32
C ILE A 90 -0.13 4.09 -9.86
N ALA A 91 1.20 4.17 -9.81
CA ALA A 91 1.96 5.27 -10.41
C ALA A 91 1.73 5.39 -11.94
N LEU A 92 1.59 4.27 -12.66
CA LEU A 92 1.28 4.30 -14.09
C LEU A 92 -0.17 4.75 -14.34
N GLN A 93 -1.12 4.32 -13.49
CA GLN A 93 -2.51 4.78 -13.57
C GLN A 93 -2.63 6.27 -13.30
N ARG A 94 -1.87 6.79 -12.32
CA ARG A 94 -1.80 8.22 -12.00
C ARG A 94 -1.22 9.03 -13.15
N TRP A 95 -0.16 8.53 -13.78
CA TRP A 95 0.41 9.14 -14.98
C TRP A 95 -0.58 9.19 -16.14
N GLU A 96 -1.25 8.09 -16.45
CA GLU A 96 -2.23 8.02 -17.53
C GLU A 96 -3.45 8.93 -17.28
N TYR A 97 -4.01 8.90 -16.06
CA TYR A 97 -5.23 9.67 -15.72
C TYR A 97 -4.96 11.18 -15.60
N LEU A 98 -3.87 11.56 -14.93
CA LEU A 98 -3.60 12.95 -14.57
C LEU A 98 -2.53 13.62 -15.45
N GLY A 99 -1.76 12.87 -16.22
CA GLY A 99 -0.57 13.37 -16.92
C GLY A 99 0.60 13.68 -15.99
N ALA A 100 0.57 13.20 -14.74
CA ALA A 100 1.58 13.47 -13.72
C ALA A 100 2.66 12.37 -13.72
N SER A 101 3.92 12.74 -13.93
CA SER A 101 5.05 11.79 -14.05
C SER A 101 6.08 11.90 -12.91
N ASP A 102 5.76 12.64 -11.86
CA ASP A 102 6.63 12.89 -10.70
C ASP A 102 6.89 11.63 -9.85
N ASP A 103 5.98 10.66 -9.85
CA ASP A 103 6.15 9.36 -9.19
C ASP A 103 6.89 8.32 -10.04
N LEU A 104 7.18 8.63 -11.31
CA LEU A 104 7.85 7.70 -12.20
C LEU A 104 9.37 7.79 -12.07
N PRO A 105 10.09 6.65 -12.14
CA PRO A 105 11.54 6.68 -12.19
C PRO A 105 11.99 7.51 -13.39
N ARG A 106 12.86 8.49 -13.16
CA ARG A 106 13.54 9.16 -14.27
C ARG A 106 14.48 8.15 -14.91
N VAL A 107 14.19 7.76 -16.15
CA VAL A 107 15.13 6.97 -16.94
C VAL A 107 16.28 7.90 -17.29
N SER A 108 17.35 7.89 -16.50
CA SER A 108 18.62 8.47 -16.94
C SER A 108 19.13 7.57 -18.06
N GLY A 109 19.00 8.04 -19.30
CA GLY A 109 19.61 7.37 -20.45
C GLY A 109 21.09 7.13 -20.19
N ARG A 110 21.54 5.90 -20.46
CA ARG A 110 22.92 5.67 -20.91
C ARG A 110 22.99 6.00 -22.38
#